data_AF-A0A2W4VVS0-F1
#
_entry.id   AF-A0A2W4VVS0-F1
#
_cell.length_a   1.000
_cell.length_b   1.000
_cell.length_c   1.000
_cell.angle_alpha   90.00
_cell.angle_beta   90.00
_cell.angle_gamma   90.00
#
_symmetry.space_group_name_H-M   'P 1'
#
loop_
_entity.id
_entity.type
_entity.pdbx_description
1 polymer ?
#
loop_
_entity_poly.entity_id
_entity_poly.type
_entity_poly.pdbx_seq_one_letter_code
_entity_poly.pdbx_strand_id
1 'polypeptide(L)'
;MLTSVLAEKHSQDFLVTHHSMRTIDSIVEGHFSGHSPDFLKLDVQGYELEVLKGAEQSLSGMTGILAEVNLLDIHEGVPLLAEIIAWLACRGWVAYDICALTRRPLDQALWQTDIFFTPENSFLRQDKRWMS
;
A
#
# COMPACT_ATOMS: atom_id res chain seq x y z
N MET A 1 10.57 16.01 -8.23
CA MET A 1 11.45 15.69 -7.10
C MET A 1 10.91 14.43 -6.49
N LEU A 2 11.72 13.37 -6.38
CA LEU A 2 11.38 12.20 -5.59
C LEU A 2 11.49 12.59 -4.12
N THR A 3 10.39 12.52 -3.40
CA THR A 3 10.34 12.74 -1.95
C THR A 3 10.05 11.39 -1.31
N SER A 4 10.94 10.90 -0.46
CA SER A 4 10.75 9.67 0.31
C SER A 4 10.70 9.99 1.79
N VAL A 5 9.93 9.19 2.54
CA VAL A 5 9.93 9.20 4.01
C VAL A 5 11.17 8.48 4.55
N LEU A 6 11.77 7.58 3.75
CA LEU A 6 12.89 6.74 4.12
C LEU A 6 14.20 7.21 3.48
N ALA A 7 15.31 6.94 4.15
CA ALA A 7 16.63 7.17 3.58
C ALA A 7 16.94 6.13 2.49
N GLU A 8 17.53 6.57 1.39
CA GLU A 8 18.12 5.67 0.40
C GLU A 8 19.44 5.09 0.94
N LYS A 9 19.74 3.83 0.59
CA LYS A 9 21.01 3.17 0.95
C LYS A 9 22.24 3.89 0.36
N HIS A 10 22.06 4.73 -0.65
CA HIS A 10 23.09 5.65 -1.16
C HIS A 10 22.83 7.06 -0.64
N SER A 11 23.82 7.62 0.08
CA SER A 11 23.73 8.98 0.63
C SER A 11 23.59 10.02 -0.49
N GLN A 12 22.54 10.84 -0.41
CA GLN A 12 22.37 12.05 -1.20
C GLN A 12 22.09 13.22 -0.25
N ASP A 13 22.58 14.42 -0.59
CA ASP A 13 22.40 15.66 0.18
C ASP A 13 20.96 16.19 0.00
N PHE A 14 19.98 15.50 0.58
CA PHE A 14 18.59 15.94 0.56
C PHE A 14 18.27 16.89 1.72
N LEU A 15 17.42 17.89 1.45
CA LEU A 15 16.83 18.74 2.49
C LEU A 15 15.87 17.90 3.35
N VAL A 16 16.13 17.83 4.64
CA VAL A 16 15.26 17.14 5.61
C VAL A 16 14.27 18.14 6.21
N THR A 17 12.98 17.82 6.15
CA THR A 17 11.91 18.60 6.79
C THR A 17 11.06 17.69 7.67
N HIS A 18 10.65 18.17 8.84
CA HIS A 18 9.78 17.43 9.75
C HIS A 18 8.33 17.90 9.64
N HIS A 19 7.41 16.95 9.52
CA HIS A 19 5.97 17.20 9.44
C HIS A 19 5.24 16.32 10.45
N SER A 20 4.15 16.83 11.03
CA SER A 20 3.26 16.05 11.90
C SER A 20 2.39 15.12 11.05
N MET A 21 2.35 13.84 11.43
CA MET A 21 1.54 12.82 10.75
C MET A 21 0.25 12.52 11.51
N ARG A 22 -0.76 12.04 10.79
CA ARG A 22 -2.05 11.61 11.31
C ARG A 22 -2.37 10.22 10.76
N THR A 23 -3.08 9.41 11.55
CA THR A 23 -3.58 8.12 11.08
C THR A 23 -4.76 8.30 10.13
N ILE A 24 -4.97 7.35 9.22
CA ILE A 24 -6.13 7.34 8.31
C ILE A 24 -7.43 7.31 9.13
N ASP A 25 -7.51 6.52 10.19
CA ASP A 25 -8.68 6.47 11.08
C ASP A 25 -8.99 7.85 11.67
N SER A 26 -7.97 8.61 12.11
CA SER A 26 -8.19 9.98 12.62
C SER A 26 -8.66 10.95 11.53
N ILE A 27 -8.30 10.70 10.27
CA ILE A 27 -8.74 11.50 9.13
C ILE A 27 -10.19 11.13 8.77
N VAL A 28 -10.53 9.84 8.74
CA VAL A 28 -11.88 9.34 8.51
C VAL A 28 -12.85 9.88 9.55
N GLU A 29 -12.48 9.83 10.83
CA GLU A 29 -13.30 10.40 11.90
C GLU A 29 -13.51 11.91 11.71
N GLY A 30 -12.43 12.66 11.51
CA GLY A 30 -12.49 14.12 11.49
C GLY A 30 -13.02 14.75 10.19
N HIS A 31 -12.86 14.08 9.05
CA HIS A 31 -13.16 14.65 7.72
C HIS A 31 -14.23 13.89 6.95
N PHE A 32 -14.47 12.63 7.29
CA PHE A 32 -15.50 11.79 6.65
C PHE A 32 -16.64 11.42 7.61
N SER A 33 -16.70 12.07 8.78
CA SER A 33 -17.71 11.82 9.81
C SER A 33 -17.80 10.34 10.19
N GLY A 34 -16.65 9.66 10.26
CA GLY A 34 -16.54 8.24 10.59
C GLY A 34 -16.88 7.28 9.44
N HIS A 35 -17.29 7.79 8.27
CA HIS A 35 -17.59 6.94 7.11
C HIS A 35 -16.30 6.60 6.36
N SER A 36 -15.97 5.31 6.34
CA SER A 36 -14.80 4.84 5.58
C SER A 36 -14.99 5.10 4.09
N PRO A 37 -13.94 5.52 3.37
CA PRO A 37 -14.00 5.62 1.92
C PRO A 37 -14.12 4.22 1.29
N ASP A 38 -14.68 4.12 0.09
CA ASP A 38 -14.77 2.83 -0.61
C ASP A 38 -13.40 2.31 -1.08
N PHE A 39 -12.44 3.20 -1.30
CA PHE A 39 -11.16 2.88 -1.95
C PHE A 39 -9.98 3.67 -1.37
N LEU A 40 -8.84 2.99 -1.20
CA LEU A 40 -7.60 3.57 -0.68
C LEU A 40 -6.44 3.33 -1.66
N LYS A 41 -5.84 4.40 -2.19
CA LYS A 41 -4.56 4.32 -2.93
C LYS A 41 -3.40 4.61 -1.99
N LEU A 42 -2.39 3.73 -2.00
CA LEU A 42 -1.15 3.86 -1.23
C LEU A 42 0.03 3.98 -2.20
N ASP A 43 0.71 5.12 -2.11
CA ASP A 43 1.92 5.46 -2.86
C ASP A 43 2.70 6.40 -1.93
N VAL A 44 3.28 5.80 -0.89
CA VAL A 44 3.91 6.51 0.23
C VAL A 44 5.38 6.15 0.36
N GLN A 45 5.95 5.59 -0.72
CA GLN A 45 7.37 5.35 -0.93
C GLN A 45 8.03 4.62 0.26
N GLY A 46 7.34 3.59 0.77
CA GLY A 46 7.86 2.71 1.81
C GLY A 46 7.23 2.84 3.19
N TYR A 47 6.19 3.67 3.33
CA TYR A 47 5.41 3.79 4.56
C TYR A 47 4.07 3.06 4.51
N GLU A 48 3.86 2.19 3.51
CA GLU A 48 2.56 1.58 3.21
C GLU A 48 2.02 0.79 4.42
N LEU A 49 2.88 0.02 5.09
CA LEU A 49 2.49 -0.78 6.25
C LEU A 49 2.04 0.09 7.43
N GLU A 50 2.69 1.21 7.67
CA GLU A 50 2.32 2.13 8.75
C GLU A 50 1.03 2.88 8.44
N VAL A 51 0.80 3.25 7.17
CA VAL A 51 -0.49 3.81 6.73
C VAL A 51 -1.61 2.79 6.92
N LEU A 52 -1.39 1.52 6.55
CA LEU A 52 -2.35 0.43 6.75
C LEU A 52 -2.67 0.21 8.24
N LYS A 53 -1.66 0.20 9.13
CA LYS A 53 -1.86 0.13 10.59
C LYS A 53 -2.68 1.31 11.10
N GLY A 54 -2.46 2.51 10.54
CA GLY A 54 -3.25 3.70 10.85
C GLY A 54 -4.67 3.72 10.27
N ALA A 55 -5.05 2.73 9.45
CA ALA A 55 -6.36 2.63 8.81
C ALA A 55 -7.19 1.45 9.34
N GLU A 56 -6.75 0.78 10.41
CA GLU A 56 -7.27 -0.52 10.83
C GLU A 56 -8.78 -0.52 11.08
N GLN A 57 -9.33 0.54 11.67
CA GLN A 57 -10.79 0.64 11.88
C GLN A 57 -11.52 0.88 10.56
N SER A 58 -10.94 1.73 9.71
CA SER A 58 -11.52 2.13 8.44
C SER A 58 -11.50 1.03 7.37
N LEU A 59 -10.60 0.04 7.47
CA LEU A 59 -10.50 -1.07 6.52
C LEU A 59 -11.84 -1.82 6.38
N SER A 60 -12.61 -1.95 7.44
CA SER A 60 -13.87 -2.69 7.43
C SER A 60 -14.94 -2.11 6.47
N GLY A 61 -14.86 -0.82 6.16
CA GLY A 61 -15.77 -0.14 5.24
C GLY A 61 -15.21 0.05 3.81
N MET A 62 -13.97 -0.40 3.56
CA MET A 62 -13.34 -0.28 2.25
C MET A 62 -13.64 -1.50 1.37
N THR A 63 -13.71 -1.29 0.06
CA THR A 63 -13.93 -2.33 -0.95
C THR A 63 -12.68 -2.67 -1.76
N GLY A 64 -11.71 -1.74 -1.80
CA GLY A 64 -10.47 -1.93 -2.55
C GLY A 64 -9.31 -1.11 -2.00
N ILE A 65 -8.10 -1.65 -2.13
CA ILE A 65 -6.84 -0.96 -1.84
C ILE A 65 -5.94 -1.13 -3.04
N LEU A 66 -5.40 -0.05 -3.59
CA LEU A 66 -4.33 -0.11 -4.59
C LEU A 66 -3.03 0.34 -3.93
N ALA A 67 -2.07 -0.56 -3.78
CA ALA A 67 -0.81 -0.26 -3.12
C ALA A 67 0.38 -0.46 -4.05
N GLU A 68 1.22 0.57 -4.16
CA GLU A 68 2.58 0.44 -4.70
C GLU A 68 3.44 -0.25 -3.63
N VAL A 69 3.95 -1.44 -3.93
CA VAL A 69 4.69 -2.27 -2.97
C VAL A 69 6.04 -2.67 -3.51
N ASN A 70 7.01 -2.80 -2.60
CA ASN A 70 8.41 -3.05 -2.93
C ASN A 70 8.71 -4.55 -2.95
N LEU A 71 9.38 -5.03 -3.99
CA LEU A 71 9.94 -6.39 -4.06
C LEU A 71 11.41 -6.44 -3.63
N LEU A 72 12.10 -5.30 -3.68
CA LEU A 72 13.50 -5.16 -3.30
C LEU A 72 13.63 -4.01 -2.29
N ASP A 73 14.46 -4.21 -1.28
CA ASP A 73 14.71 -3.26 -0.19
C ASP A 73 15.72 -2.18 -0.60
N ILE A 74 15.39 -1.40 -1.65
CA ILE A 74 16.25 -0.31 -2.12
C ILE A 74 16.37 0.79 -1.05
N HIS A 75 15.26 1.12 -0.40
CA HIS A 75 15.21 2.00 0.77
C HIS A 75 15.33 1.17 2.06
N GLU A 76 16.04 1.70 3.06
CA GLU A 76 16.26 0.97 4.31
C GLU A 76 14.97 0.88 5.14
N GLY A 77 14.64 -0.32 5.62
CA GLY A 77 13.46 -0.55 6.47
C GLY A 77 12.13 -0.55 5.72
N VAL A 78 12.15 -0.55 4.38
CA VAL A 78 10.94 -0.59 3.55
C VAL A 78 10.22 -1.95 3.69
N PRO A 79 8.90 -1.98 3.90
CA PRO A 79 8.15 -3.22 3.93
C PRO A 79 8.13 -3.83 2.52
N LEU A 80 8.42 -5.13 2.44
CA LEU A 80 8.34 -5.86 1.19
C LEU A 80 6.91 -6.35 0.92
N LEU A 81 6.65 -6.66 -0.35
CA LEU A 81 5.39 -7.23 -0.84
C LEU A 81 4.84 -8.35 0.07
N ALA A 82 5.71 -9.25 0.50
CA ALA A 82 5.33 -10.38 1.35
C ALA A 82 4.77 -9.93 2.72
N GLU A 83 5.33 -8.87 3.30
CA GLU A 83 4.89 -8.32 4.59
C GLU A 83 3.53 -7.63 4.45
N ILE A 84 3.33 -6.87 3.36
CA ILE A 84 2.05 -6.22 3.06
C ILE A 84 0.95 -7.27 2.83
N ILE A 85 1.23 -8.30 2.00
CA ILE A 85 0.29 -9.41 1.77
C ILE A 85 -0.04 -10.11 3.08
N ALA A 86 0.97 -10.47 3.89
CA ALA A 86 0.74 -11.19 5.14
C ALA A 86 -0.11 -10.37 6.12
N TRP A 87 0.16 -9.07 6.24
CA TRP A 87 -0.57 -8.19 7.14
C TRP A 87 -2.04 -8.02 6.72
N LEU A 88 -2.29 -7.85 5.42
CA LEU A 88 -3.63 -7.75 4.84
C LEU A 88 -4.39 -9.08 4.92
N ALA A 89 -3.71 -10.21 4.68
CA ALA A 89 -4.31 -11.54 4.75
C ALA A 89 -4.86 -11.86 6.15
N CYS A 90 -4.14 -11.46 7.22
CA CYS A 90 -4.64 -11.59 8.59
C CYS A 90 -5.92 -10.78 8.87
N ARG A 91 -6.31 -9.86 7.98
CA ARG A 91 -7.50 -9.00 8.08
C ARG A 91 -8.56 -9.32 7.02
N GLY A 92 -8.46 -10.48 6.37
CA GLY A 92 -9.44 -10.93 5.37
C GLY A 92 -9.32 -10.19 4.03
N TRP A 93 -8.16 -9.62 3.72
CA TRP A 93 -7.88 -9.01 2.43
C TRP A 93 -7.00 -9.91 1.57
N VAL A 94 -7.20 -9.88 0.26
CA VAL A 94 -6.44 -10.69 -0.70
C VAL A 94 -6.01 -9.84 -1.89
N ALA A 95 -4.89 -10.21 -2.50
CA ALA A 95 -4.52 -9.66 -3.81
C ALA A 95 -5.52 -10.14 -4.86
N TYR A 96 -5.99 -9.21 -5.70
CA TYR A 96 -6.95 -9.46 -6.77
C TYR A 96 -6.34 -9.21 -8.14
N ASP A 97 -5.52 -8.17 -8.30
CA ASP A 97 -4.85 -7.87 -9.56
C ASP A 97 -3.46 -7.24 -9.38
N ILE A 98 -2.60 -7.36 -10.40
CA ILE A 98 -1.28 -6.75 -10.48
C ILE A 98 -1.34 -5.69 -11.58
N CYS A 99 -1.44 -4.43 -11.17
CA CYS A 99 -1.81 -3.33 -12.06
C CYS A 99 -0.61 -2.68 -12.77
N ALA A 100 0.59 -2.78 -12.20
CA ALA A 100 1.80 -2.22 -12.81
C ALA A 100 3.06 -2.98 -12.37
N LEU A 101 4.08 -2.98 -13.22
CA LEU A 101 5.37 -3.63 -12.98
C LEU A 101 6.51 -2.66 -13.30
N THR A 102 7.27 -2.25 -12.28
CA THR A 102 8.36 -1.29 -12.42
C THR A 102 9.72 -1.97 -12.23
N ARG A 103 10.57 -1.88 -13.26
CA ARG A 103 11.91 -2.47 -13.26
C ARG A 103 12.96 -1.40 -12.96
N ARG A 104 13.95 -1.75 -12.12
CA ARG A 104 15.03 -0.82 -11.79
C ARG A 104 16.02 -0.72 -12.95
N PRO A 105 16.63 0.45 -13.19
CA PRO A 105 17.57 0.63 -14.31
C PRO A 105 18.81 -0.27 -14.27
N LEU A 106 19.30 -0.62 -13.08
CA LEU A 106 20.58 -1.31 -12.87
C LEU A 106 20.70 -2.62 -13.66
N ASP A 107 19.69 -3.48 -13.56
CA ASP A 107 19.69 -4.84 -14.11
C ASP A 107 18.31 -5.28 -14.63
N GLN A 108 17.36 -4.34 -14.71
CA GLN A 108 15.97 -4.60 -15.09
C GLN A 108 15.23 -5.55 -14.14
N ALA A 109 15.74 -5.77 -12.91
CA ALA A 109 14.99 -6.49 -11.89
C ALA A 109 13.70 -5.76 -11.53
N LEU A 110 12.61 -6.50 -11.35
CA LEU A 110 11.35 -5.98 -10.83
C LEU A 110 11.58 -5.56 -9.37
N TRP A 111 11.39 -4.28 -9.07
CA TRP A 111 11.64 -3.74 -7.73
C TRP A 111 10.39 -3.16 -7.07
N GLN A 112 9.41 -2.73 -7.87
CA GLN A 112 8.11 -2.25 -7.41
C GLN A 112 6.98 -2.78 -8.30
N THR A 113 5.80 -2.91 -7.70
CA THR A 113 4.59 -3.32 -8.38
C THR A 113 3.39 -2.65 -7.74
N ASP A 114 2.38 -2.31 -8.54
CA ASP A 114 1.08 -1.92 -8.02
C ASP A 114 0.21 -3.17 -7.89
N ILE A 115 -0.37 -3.39 -6.71
CA ILE A 115 -1.32 -4.48 -6.48
C ILE A 115 -2.64 -3.93 -5.99
N PHE A 116 -3.72 -4.39 -6.62
CA PHE A 116 -5.05 -4.16 -6.14
C PHE A 116 -5.47 -5.30 -5.21
N PHE A 117 -5.81 -4.95 -3.98
CA PHE A 117 -6.35 -5.83 -2.96
C PHE A 117 -7.84 -5.58 -2.78
N THR A 118 -8.58 -6.63 -2.44
CA THR A 118 -10.02 -6.57 -2.13
C THR A 118 -10.34 -7.51 -0.95
N PRO A 119 -11.45 -7.29 -0.21
CA PRO A 119 -11.89 -8.25 0.80
C PRO A 119 -12.08 -9.65 0.21
N GLU A 120 -11.79 -10.67 1.00
CA GLU A 120 -11.84 -12.05 0.52
C GLU A 120 -13.23 -12.48 0.04
N ASN A 121 -14.28 -11.88 0.62
CA ASN A 121 -15.69 -12.09 0.32
C ASN A 121 -16.27 -11.02 -0.64
N SER A 122 -15.41 -10.21 -1.25
CA SER A 122 -15.80 -9.14 -2.19
C SER A 122 -16.62 -9.67 -3.37
N PHE A 123 -17.55 -8.83 -3.86
CA PHE A 123 -18.34 -9.12 -5.06
C PHE A 123 -17.48 -9.35 -6.30
N LEU A 124 -16.28 -8.78 -6.35
CA LEU A 124 -15.30 -8.99 -7.41
C LEU A 124 -14.82 -10.45 -7.51
N ARG A 125 -14.94 -11.23 -6.43
CA ARG A 125 -14.49 -12.63 -6.34
C ARG A 125 -15.64 -13.64 -6.30
N GLN A 126 -16.89 -13.18 -6.39
CA GLN A 126 -18.06 -14.05 -6.25
C GLN A 126 -18.22 -15.00 -7.44
N ASP A 127 -17.96 -14.53 -8.66
CA ASP A 127 -17.98 -15.38 -9.85
C ASP A 127 -16.59 -15.98 -10.10
N LYS A 128 -16.52 -17.32 -10.11
CA LYS A 128 -15.27 -18.09 -10.31
C LYS A 128 -15.34 -19.00 -11.53
N ARG A 129 -16.34 -18.81 -12.40
CA ARG A 129 -16.50 -19.63 -13.60
C ARG A 129 -15.39 -19.30 -14.60
N TRP A 130 -14.80 -20.33 -15.20
CA TRP A 130 -13.80 -20.23 -16.27
C TRP A 130 -14.47 -20.11 -17.67
N MET A 131 -15.58 -19.37 -17.81
CA MET A 131 -16.32 -19.35 -19.09
C MET A 131 -15.53 -18.62 -20.19
N SER A 132 -15.46 -19.25 -21.37
CA SER A 132 -15.07 -18.64 -22.65
C SER A 132 -16.16 -17.72 -23.18
#